data_AF-A0A4Q6XM45-F1
#
_entry.id   AF-A0A4Q6XM45-F1
#
_cell.length_a   1.000
_cell.length_b   1.000
_cell.length_c   1.000
_cell.angle_alpha   90.00
_cell.angle_beta   90.00
_cell.angle_gamma   90.00
#
_symmetry.space_group_name_H-M   'P 1'
#
loop_
_entity.id
_entity.type
_entity.pdbx_description
1 polymer ?
#
loop_
_entity_poly.entity_id
_entity_poly.type
_entity_poly.pdbx_seq_one_letter_code
_entity_poly.pdbx_strand_id
1 'polypeptide(L)'
;MKYSESVENRVLTVSMFLSDSEYLLWQKELDGNECSKVYFEFNNQSNGGYNHIAEIALMRDGIHLVKSDYTLEHFYFDIRFKDYNKLVRALIQIYSHNPKVLDVIDE
;
A
#
# COMPACT_ATOMS: atom_id res chain seq x y z
N MET A 1 1.38 -10.66 11.37
CA MET A 1 0.88 -9.68 10.40
C MET A 1 -0.65 -9.56 10.47
N LYS A 2 -1.19 -8.33 10.38
CA LYS A 2 -2.63 -8.06 10.33
C LYS A 2 -2.96 -7.04 9.24
N TYR A 3 -4.03 -7.30 8.49
CA TYR A 3 -4.59 -6.40 7.49
C TYR A 3 -5.82 -5.68 8.07
N SER A 4 -5.97 -4.38 7.76
CA SER A 4 -7.14 -3.59 8.07
C SER A 4 -7.52 -2.72 6.88
N GLU A 5 -8.82 -2.59 6.65
CA GLU A 5 -9.39 -1.75 5.60
C GLU A 5 -10.65 -1.08 6.18
N SER A 6 -10.76 0.23 6.00
CA SER A 6 -11.93 0.99 6.43
C SER A 6 -12.22 2.14 5.48
N VAL A 7 -13.48 2.56 5.45
CA VAL A 7 -13.92 3.76 4.74
C VAL A 7 -14.62 4.67 5.74
N GLU A 8 -14.01 5.82 6.03
CA GLU A 8 -14.55 6.82 6.95
C GLU A 8 -14.45 8.20 6.31
N ASN A 9 -15.52 9.01 6.39
CA ASN A 9 -15.55 10.35 5.81
C ASN A 9 -15.07 10.41 4.35
N ARG A 10 -15.41 9.39 3.54
CA ARG A 10 -15.01 9.23 2.13
C ARG A 10 -13.51 9.00 1.91
N VAL A 11 -12.77 8.64 2.96
CA VAL A 11 -11.37 8.23 2.87
C VAL A 11 -11.29 6.71 3.00
N LEU A 12 -10.81 6.04 1.95
CA LEU A 12 -10.40 4.65 2.01
C LEU A 12 -9.04 4.59 2.70
N THR A 13 -8.97 3.89 3.83
CA THR A 13 -7.75 3.64 4.57
C THR A 13 -7.41 2.16 4.52
N VAL A 14 -6.19 1.84 4.08
CA VAL A 14 -5.64 0.49 4.07
C VAL A 14 -4.43 0.47 4.98
N SER A 15 -4.39 -0.43 5.94
CA SER A 15 -3.30 -0.54 6.89
C SER A 15 -2.81 -1.99 7.00
N MET A 16 -1.50 -2.15 7.11
CA MET A 16 -0.88 -3.42 7.41
C MET A 16 0.02 -3.29 8.61
N PHE A 17 -0.20 -4.13 9.62
CA PHE A 17 0.70 -4.27 10.76
C PHE A 17 1.62 -5.45 10.48
N LEU A 18 2.89 -5.18 10.21
CA LEU A 18 3.90 -6.18 9.90
C LEU A 18 4.41 -6.83 11.20
N SER A 19 4.73 -5.98 12.19
CA SER A 19 5.15 -6.35 13.54
C SER A 19 4.57 -5.36 14.58
N ASP A 20 4.94 -5.48 15.86
CA ASP A 20 4.46 -4.57 16.92
C ASP A 20 4.97 -3.12 16.73
N SER A 21 6.07 -2.95 15.99
CA SER A 21 6.68 -1.65 15.71
C SER A 21 6.61 -1.23 14.25
N GLU A 22 6.16 -2.11 13.36
CA GLU A 22 6.19 -1.86 11.92
C GLU A 22 4.81 -1.93 11.28
N TYR A 23 4.51 -0.89 10.51
CA TYR A 23 3.25 -0.79 9.79
C TYR A 23 3.39 -0.06 8.47
N LEU A 24 2.42 -0.30 7.60
CA LEU A 24 2.18 0.40 6.34
C LEU A 24 0.79 1.01 6.40
N LEU A 25 0.63 2.22 5.88
CA LEU A 25 -0.64 2.92 5.80
C LEU A 25 -0.78 3.59 4.44
N TRP A 26 -1.91 3.37 3.79
CA TRP A 26 -2.35 4.13 2.62
C TRP A 26 -3.70 4.77 2.88
N GLN A 27 -3.88 5.99 2.39
CA GLN A 27 -5.17 6.68 2.43
C GLN A 27 -5.46 7.36 1.10
N LYS A 28 -6.73 7.28 0.66
CA LYS A 28 -7.22 7.97 -0.53
C LYS A 28 -8.64 8.48 -0.33
N GLU A 29 -8.88 9.72 -0.75
CA GLU A 29 -10.21 10.27 -0.91
C GLU A 29 -10.92 9.63 -2.11
N LEU A 30 -12.13 9.09 -1.91
CA LEU A 30 -12.91 8.39 -2.93
C LEU A 30 -13.61 9.32 -3.93
N ASP A 31 -13.96 10.54 -3.49
CA ASP A 31 -14.68 11.54 -4.30
C ASP A 31 -13.77 12.66 -4.84
N GLY A 32 -12.45 12.57 -4.58
CA GLY A 32 -11.48 13.49 -5.16
C GLY A 32 -11.33 13.26 -6.66
N ASN A 33 -10.91 14.28 -7.43
CA ASN A 33 -10.48 14.08 -8.81
C ASN A 33 -9.49 12.90 -8.87
N GLU A 34 -9.61 12.03 -9.88
CA GLU A 34 -9.15 10.62 -9.98
C GLU A 34 -7.71 10.29 -9.55
N CYS A 35 -6.90 11.26 -9.15
CA CYS A 35 -5.50 11.10 -8.73
C CYS A 35 -5.05 12.06 -7.60
N SER A 36 -5.97 12.82 -6.98
CA SER A 36 -5.57 13.86 -6.04
C SER A 36 -5.30 13.32 -4.63
N LYS A 37 -4.05 12.86 -4.48
CA LYS A 37 -3.30 12.69 -3.23
C LYS A 37 -3.55 11.36 -2.50
N VAL A 38 -2.93 10.29 -3.00
CA VAL A 38 -2.74 9.07 -2.19
C VAL A 38 -1.70 9.38 -1.12
N TYR A 39 -2.09 9.31 0.15
CA TYR A 39 -1.15 9.35 1.25
C TYR A 39 -0.57 7.96 1.46
N PHE A 40 0.74 7.87 1.67
CA PHE A 40 1.42 6.66 2.09
C PHE A 40 2.38 6.97 3.24
N GLU A 41 2.47 6.08 4.22
CA GLU A 41 3.56 6.09 5.21
C GLU A 41 3.91 4.69 5.68
N PHE A 42 5.10 4.56 6.26
CA PHE A 42 5.52 3.39 7.01
C PHE A 42 6.34 3.80 8.23
N ASN A 43 6.11 3.13 9.35
CA ASN A 43 6.79 3.41 10.63
C ASN A 43 6.77 4.92 10.97
N ASN A 44 5.60 5.58 10.81
CA ASN A 44 5.31 7.01 10.98
C ASN A 44 5.56 7.93 9.76
N GLN A 45 5.05 9.17 9.87
CA GLN A 45 4.96 10.14 8.79
C GLN A 45 6.31 10.58 8.19
N SER A 46 7.43 10.35 8.89
CA SER A 46 8.76 10.77 8.42
C SER A 46 9.23 10.09 7.14
N ASN A 47 8.73 8.88 6.87
CA ASN A 47 9.07 8.10 5.68
C ASN A 47 7.94 8.10 4.63
N GLY A 48 6.91 8.92 4.87
CA GLY A 48 5.69 8.96 4.09
C GLY A 48 5.45 10.31 3.41
N GLY A 49 4.39 10.36 2.64
CA GLY A 49 3.96 11.56 1.94
C GLY A 49 2.84 11.27 0.95
N TYR A 50 2.35 12.35 0.35
CA TYR A 50 1.37 12.27 -0.72
C TYR A 50 2.06 11.98 -2.07
N ASN A 51 1.49 11.04 -2.83
CA ASN A 51 2.00 10.60 -4.14
C ASN A 51 3.50 10.24 -4.07
N HIS A 52 3.90 9.65 -2.94
CA HIS A 52 5.29 9.35 -2.63
C HIS A 52 5.75 8.01 -3.21
N ILE A 53 4.84 7.21 -3.78
CA ILE A 53 5.14 5.92 -4.39
C ILE A 53 5.09 6.05 -5.90
N ALA A 54 6.18 5.64 -6.56
CA ALA A 54 6.37 5.63 -8.00
C ALA A 54 6.10 4.25 -8.62
N GLU A 55 6.33 3.15 -7.88
CA GLU A 55 6.04 1.79 -8.34
C GLU A 55 5.63 0.89 -7.17
N ILE A 56 4.75 -0.07 -7.46
CA ILE A 56 4.28 -1.07 -6.50
C ILE A 56 4.32 -2.44 -7.17
N ALA A 57 5.09 -3.35 -6.59
CA ALA A 57 5.04 -4.77 -6.93
C ALA A 57 4.67 -5.59 -5.70
N LEU A 58 3.62 -6.39 -5.84
CA LEU A 58 3.18 -7.38 -4.86
C LEU A 58 3.69 -8.72 -5.34
N MET A 59 4.48 -9.38 -4.51
CA MET A 59 5.04 -10.70 -4.73
C MET A 59 4.52 -11.64 -3.64
N ARG A 60 4.65 -12.95 -3.83
CA ARG A 60 4.22 -13.93 -2.80
C ARG A 60 4.96 -13.75 -1.48
N ASP A 61 6.19 -13.26 -1.51
CA ASP A 61 7.03 -13.05 -0.34
C ASP A 61 6.89 -11.66 0.30
N GLY A 62 6.27 -10.68 -0.38
CA GLY A 62 6.17 -9.33 0.18
C GLY A 62 5.66 -8.23 -0.75
N ILE A 63 5.84 -6.98 -0.30
CA ILE A 63 5.56 -5.74 -1.03
C ILE A 63 6.88 -5.05 -1.34
N HIS A 64 7.12 -4.80 -2.61
CA HIS A 64 8.22 -3.96 -3.09
C HIS A 64 7.66 -2.61 -3.50
N LEU A 65 8.18 -1.55 -2.89
CA LEU A 65 7.81 -0.18 -3.18
C LEU A 65 9.01 0.59 -3.71
N VAL A 66 8.83 1.29 -4.83
CA VAL A 66 9.77 2.33 -5.27
C VAL A 66 9.13 3.66 -4.94
N LYS A 67 9.82 4.48 -4.14
CA LYS A 67 9.39 5.83 -3.80
C LYS A 67 9.72 6.81 -4.94
N SER A 68 9.10 7.98 -4.91
CA SER A 68 9.31 9.04 -5.91
C SER A 68 10.73 9.61 -5.93
N ASP A 69 11.52 9.36 -4.89
CA ASP A 69 12.96 9.67 -4.82
C ASP A 69 13.86 8.50 -5.30
N TYR A 70 13.27 7.46 -5.89
CA TYR A 70 13.91 6.23 -6.34
C TYR A 70 14.50 5.34 -5.23
N THR A 71 14.17 5.60 -3.97
CA THR A 71 14.48 4.66 -2.88
C THR A 71 13.56 3.45 -2.96
N LEU A 72 14.11 2.27 -2.66
CA LEU A 72 13.40 1.00 -2.68
C LEU A 72 13.20 0.50 -1.25
N GLU A 73 11.96 0.12 -0.93
CA GLU A 73 11.60 -0.53 0.32
C GLU A 73 10.99 -1.89 0.04
N HIS A 74 11.35 -2.88 0.87
CA HIS A 74 10.78 -4.22 0.79
C HIS A 74 10.22 -4.63 2.15
N PHE A 75 8.95 -5.02 2.15
CA PHE A 75 8.22 -5.51 3.31
C PHE A 75 7.80 -6.97 3.10
N TYR A 76 8.40 -7.88 3.87
CA TYR A 76 8.10 -9.32 3.74
C TYR A 76 6.77 -9.70 4.38
N PHE A 77 6.04 -10.58 3.71
CA PHE A 77 4.89 -11.27 4.26
C PHE A 77 5.30 -12.42 5.17
N ASP A 78 4.49 -12.65 6.20
CA ASP A 78 4.50 -13.93 6.89
C ASP A 78 4.01 -15.01 5.91
N ILE A 79 4.60 -16.21 5.96
CA ILE A 79 4.22 -17.41 5.18
C ILE A 79 2.70 -17.69 5.27
N ARG A 80 2.03 -17.15 6.30
CA ARG A 80 0.59 -17.33 6.56
C ARG A 80 -0.27 -16.10 6.28
N PHE A 81 0.19 -15.12 5.50
CA PHE A 81 -0.61 -13.93 5.21
C PHE A 81 -1.84 -14.27 4.35
N LYS A 82 -3.02 -14.30 4.99
CA LYS A 82 -4.28 -14.75 4.35
C LYS A 82 -5.00 -13.67 3.55
N ASP A 83 -4.64 -12.41 3.76
CA ASP A 83 -5.35 -11.26 3.17
C ASP A 83 -4.66 -10.69 1.92
N TYR A 84 -3.73 -11.44 1.30
CA TYR A 84 -3.02 -11.05 0.07
C TYR A 84 -3.98 -10.54 -1.02
N ASN A 85 -5.00 -11.34 -1.36
CA ASN A 85 -5.96 -10.96 -2.40
C ASN A 85 -6.78 -9.71 -2.05
N LYS A 86 -7.00 -9.43 -0.75
CA LYS A 86 -7.68 -8.21 -0.32
C LYS A 86 -6.76 -7.01 -0.48
N LEU A 87 -5.51 -7.15 -0.05
CA LEU A 87 -4.47 -6.14 -0.20
C LEU A 87 -4.27 -5.74 -1.67
N VAL A 88 -4.15 -6.71 -2.58
CA VAL A 88 -4.01 -6.45 -4.03
C VAL A 88 -5.17 -5.59 -4.53
N ARG A 89 -6.41 -6.00 -4.23
CA ARG A 89 -7.62 -5.27 -4.67
C ARG A 89 -7.67 -3.86 -4.09
N ALA A 90 -7.37 -3.71 -2.81
CA ALA A 90 -7.41 -2.43 -2.14
C ALA A 90 -6.33 -1.46 -2.68
N LEU A 91 -5.12 -1.95 -2.94
CA LEU A 91 -4.07 -1.13 -3.56
C LEU A 91 -4.40 -0.75 -5.00
N ILE A 92 -5.01 -1.66 -5.78
CA ILE A 92 -5.52 -1.33 -7.12
C ILE A 92 -6.58 -0.20 -7.03
N GLN A 93 -7.48 -0.27 -6.05
CA GLN A 93 -8.49 0.77 -5.83
C GLN A 93 -7.86 2.11 -5.39
N ILE A 94 -6.84 2.06 -4.53
CA ILE A 94 -6.11 3.25 -4.09
C ILE A 94 -5.39 3.92 -5.27
N TYR A 95 -4.64 3.17 -6.07
CA TYR A 95 -3.85 3.81 -7.13
C TYR A 95 -4.61 4.05 -8.42
N SER A 96 -5.78 3.41 -8.60
CA SER A 96 -6.70 3.45 -9.75
C SER A 96 -6.06 3.15 -11.11
N HIS A 97 -4.97 3.83 -11.48
CA HIS A 97 -4.15 3.64 -12.68
C HIS A 97 -2.66 4.00 -12.49
N ASN A 98 -2.26 4.79 -11.48
CA ASN A 98 -0.87 5.26 -11.32
C ASN A 98 -0.44 5.43 -9.85
N PRO A 99 0.69 4.84 -9.42
CA PRO A 99 1.41 3.76 -10.09
C PRO A 99 0.55 2.55 -10.43
N LYS A 100 0.96 1.82 -11.46
CA LYS A 100 0.39 0.50 -11.73
C LYS A 100 0.80 -0.44 -10.59
N VAL A 101 -0.17 -1.07 -9.96
CA VAL A 101 0.06 -2.17 -9.01
C VAL A 101 0.33 -3.44 -9.82
N LEU A 102 1.54 -3.97 -9.71
CA LEU A 102 1.94 -5.22 -10.36
C LEU A 102 1.75 -6.38 -9.37
N ASP A 103 0.79 -7.26 -9.65
CA ASP A 103 0.63 -8.53 -8.94
C ASP A 103 1.48 -9.59 -9.65
N VAL A 104 2.63 -9.93 -9.06
CA VAL A 104 3.61 -10.87 -9.60
C VAL A 104 3.36 -12.24 -8.96
N ILE A 105 2.60 -13.06 -9.69
CA ILE A 105 2.36 -14.45 -9.31
C ILE A 105 3.44 -15.29 -9.99
N ASP A 106 4.44 -15.73 -9.23
CA ASP A 106 5.32 -16.80 -9.70
C ASP A 106 4.49 -18.09 -9.85
N GLU A 107 4.38 -18.59 -11.08
CA GLU A 107 3.74 -19.87 -11.43
C GLU A 107 4.43 -21.06 -10.74
#